data_AF-A0A512PDQ1-F1
#
_entry.id   AF-A0A512PDQ1-F1
#
_cell.length_a   1.000
_cell.length_b   1.000
_cell.length_c   1.000
_cell.angle_alpha   90.00
_cell.angle_beta   90.00
_cell.angle_gamma   90.00
#
_symmetry.space_group_name_H-M   'P 1'
#
loop_
_entity.id
_entity.type
_entity.pdbx_description
1 polymer ?
#
loop_
_entity_poly.entity_id
_entity_poly.type
_entity_poly.pdbx_seq_one_letter_code
_entity_poly.pdbx_strand_id
1 'polypeptide(L)'
;MDADEGRSPTTGDAAHVRVRWWTPGRADWQVAALFALGSTCFVLGATPGYASLVGVQADCWTYAIGSVFFTLAALLQVLISLGVVRAEARPLAAARWRHHVRALDRPAWWAGTVQLAGTVLFNVSTFAALDASLTLDEAQRRVWAPDALGSVAFLVASALAFADVARPWVAWRPRDLTWAVATLNLVGSVAFGVSAVAAKYVPSGELRDAALANLGTFVGGVCFLVGAVLLVPDQQEQRAPTG
;
A
#
# COMPACT_ATOMS: atom_id res chain seq x y z
N MET A 1 21.67 -12.85 68.71
CA MET A 1 21.01 -14.16 68.48
C MET A 1 19.53 -13.84 68.49
N ASP A 2 18.87 -13.69 67.35
CA ASP A 2 18.89 -14.64 66.23
C ASP A 2 19.18 -14.03 64.85
N ALA A 3 19.85 -14.85 64.02
CA ALA A 3 20.18 -14.65 62.61
C ALA A 3 19.00 -15.13 61.74
N ASP A 4 18.62 -14.34 60.73
CA ASP A 4 18.82 -14.57 59.28
C ASP A 4 17.89 -15.62 58.64
N GLU A 5 17.04 -15.20 57.69
CA GLU A 5 17.02 -15.71 56.31
C GLU A 5 15.80 -15.21 55.52
N GLY A 6 16.08 -14.44 54.46
CA GLY A 6 15.61 -14.74 53.11
C GLY A 6 14.12 -14.64 52.78
N ARG A 7 13.69 -13.50 52.22
CA ARG A 7 12.97 -13.53 50.94
C ARG A 7 13.22 -12.26 50.12
N SER A 8 13.95 -12.45 49.04
CA SER A 8 14.25 -11.50 47.97
C SER A 8 12.97 -10.87 47.38
N PRO A 9 13.01 -9.62 46.93
CA PRO A 9 11.91 -9.04 46.16
C PRO A 9 11.73 -9.89 44.89
N THR A 10 10.53 -10.42 44.70
CA THR A 10 10.14 -11.15 43.49
C THR A 10 10.41 -10.25 42.28
N THR A 11 11.38 -10.67 41.46
CA THR A 11 11.67 -10.13 40.14
C THR A 11 10.37 -9.90 39.38
N GLY A 12 10.16 -8.66 38.96
CA GLY A 12 9.01 -8.26 38.16
C GLY A 12 8.86 -9.20 36.98
N ASP A 13 7.65 -9.74 36.84
CA ASP A 13 7.24 -10.51 35.68
C ASP A 13 7.23 -9.53 34.50
N ALA A 14 8.37 -9.41 33.81
CA ALA A 14 8.51 -8.58 32.64
C ALA A 14 7.56 -9.15 31.60
N ALA A 15 6.46 -8.43 31.35
CA ALA A 15 5.49 -8.83 30.37
C ALA A 15 6.19 -9.11 29.04
N HIS A 16 6.24 -10.38 28.65
CA HIS A 16 6.75 -10.77 27.35
C HIS A 16 5.81 -10.22 26.29
N VAL A 17 6.15 -9.08 25.71
CA VAL A 17 5.51 -8.54 24.50
C VAL A 17 5.68 -9.57 23.39
N ARG A 18 4.69 -10.46 23.23
CA ARG A 18 4.63 -11.36 22.09
C ARG A 18 4.07 -10.59 20.90
N VAL A 19 4.98 -10.03 20.12
CA VAL A 19 4.67 -9.49 18.80
C VAL A 19 4.15 -10.63 17.93
N ARG A 20 2.85 -10.61 17.61
CA ARG A 20 2.21 -11.60 16.74
C ARG A 20 1.97 -10.99 15.37
N TRP A 21 2.97 -11.10 14.51
CA TRP A 21 2.98 -10.56 13.13
C TRP A 21 2.05 -11.31 12.16
N TRP A 22 1.62 -12.52 12.52
CA TRP A 22 0.76 -13.38 11.69
C TRP A 22 -0.67 -13.43 12.22
N THR A 23 -1.56 -12.65 11.61
CA THR A 23 -2.99 -12.57 11.96
C THR A 23 -3.89 -12.50 10.72
N PRO A 24 -3.94 -13.55 9.88
CA PRO A 24 -4.65 -13.52 8.59
C PRO A 24 -6.17 -13.37 8.69
N GLY A 25 -6.75 -13.60 9.87
CA GLY A 25 -8.17 -13.38 10.13
C GLY A 25 -8.59 -11.91 10.26
N ARG A 26 -7.63 -10.97 10.33
CA ARG A 26 -7.93 -9.55 10.52
C ARG A 26 -7.88 -8.77 9.20
N ALA A 27 -8.88 -7.93 8.98
CA ALA A 27 -9.02 -7.17 7.73
C ALA A 27 -7.89 -6.15 7.51
N ASP A 28 -7.34 -5.55 8.56
CA ASP A 28 -6.17 -4.64 8.49
C ASP A 28 -4.90 -5.36 8.04
N TRP A 29 -4.65 -6.55 8.59
CA TRP A 29 -3.56 -7.42 8.16
C TRP A 29 -3.73 -7.86 6.70
N GLN A 30 -4.95 -8.22 6.31
CA GLN A 30 -5.26 -8.62 4.93
C GLN A 30 -4.99 -7.49 3.93
N VAL A 31 -5.39 -6.25 4.25
CA VAL A 31 -5.07 -5.07 3.45
C VAL A 31 -3.56 -4.93 3.27
N ALA A 32 -2.79 -4.98 4.36
CA ALA A 32 -1.33 -4.86 4.31
C ALA A 32 -0.69 -5.98 3.47
N ALA A 33 -1.13 -7.23 3.66
CA ALA A 33 -0.64 -8.38 2.90
C ALA A 33 -0.93 -8.27 1.40
N LEU A 34 -2.16 -7.85 1.03
CA LEU A 34 -2.55 -7.65 -0.36
C LEU A 34 -1.72 -6.54 -1.02
N PHE A 35 -1.52 -5.40 -0.36
CA PHE A 35 -0.63 -4.36 -0.89
C PHE A 35 0.82 -4.83 -1.02
N ALA A 36 1.33 -5.61 -0.05
CA ALA A 36 2.69 -6.13 -0.11
C ALA A 36 2.86 -7.10 -1.28
N LEU A 37 1.91 -8.02 -1.50
CA LEU A 37 1.92 -8.94 -2.64
C LEU A 37 1.85 -8.18 -3.97
N GLY A 38 0.91 -7.24 -4.10
CA GLY A 38 0.78 -6.40 -5.28
C GLY A 38 2.06 -5.62 -5.57
N SER A 39 2.62 -4.96 -4.56
CA SER A 39 3.86 -4.20 -4.69
C SER A 39 5.05 -5.07 -5.08
N THR A 40 5.15 -6.27 -4.52
CA THR A 40 6.22 -7.23 -4.87
C THR A 40 6.17 -7.61 -6.35
N CYS A 41 4.98 -7.85 -6.90
CA CYS A 41 4.83 -8.11 -8.33
C CYS A 41 5.36 -6.94 -9.18
N PHE A 42 5.00 -5.70 -8.86
CA PHE A 42 5.47 -4.53 -9.61
C PHE A 42 6.98 -4.30 -9.47
N VAL A 43 7.54 -4.54 -8.28
CA VAL A 43 9.00 -4.50 -8.07
C VAL A 43 9.70 -5.55 -8.93
N LEU A 44 9.20 -6.79 -8.93
CA LEU A 44 9.76 -7.88 -9.73
C LEU A 44 9.69 -7.57 -11.22
N GLY A 45 8.53 -7.17 -11.73
CA GLY A 45 8.35 -6.85 -13.15
C GLY A 45 9.25 -5.70 -13.61
N ALA A 46 9.48 -4.71 -12.74
CA ALA A 46 10.32 -3.56 -13.06
C ALA A 46 11.82 -3.81 -12.82
N THR A 47 12.18 -4.97 -12.27
CA THR A 47 13.58 -5.32 -11.98
C THR A 47 14.33 -5.57 -13.28
N PRO A 48 15.46 -4.89 -13.54
CA PRO A 48 16.27 -5.13 -14.72
C PRO A 48 16.62 -6.61 -14.91
N GLY A 49 16.36 -7.13 -16.11
CA GLY A 49 16.63 -8.53 -16.47
C GLY A 49 15.49 -9.51 -16.18
N TYR A 50 14.47 -9.14 -15.39
CA TYR A 50 13.36 -10.06 -15.09
C TYR A 50 12.60 -10.49 -16.35
N ALA A 51 12.17 -9.55 -17.19
CA ALA A 51 11.50 -9.85 -18.46
C ALA A 51 12.35 -10.71 -19.42
N SER A 52 13.68 -10.56 -19.39
CA SER A 52 14.59 -11.39 -20.17
C SER A 52 14.70 -12.82 -19.64
N LEU A 53 14.49 -13.02 -18.33
CA LEU A 53 14.52 -14.33 -17.68
C LEU A 53 13.21 -15.10 -17.87
N VAL A 54 12.06 -14.45 -17.71
CA VAL A 54 10.74 -15.12 -17.74
C VAL A 54 10.00 -14.97 -19.09
N GLY A 55 10.45 -14.06 -19.94
CA GLY A 55 9.79 -13.66 -21.17
C GLY A 55 8.75 -12.56 -20.95
N VAL A 56 8.54 -11.74 -21.99
CA VAL A 56 7.65 -10.56 -21.96
C VAL A 56 6.22 -10.93 -21.52
N GLN A 57 5.66 -12.03 -22.01
CA GLN A 57 4.30 -12.45 -21.64
C GLN A 57 4.17 -12.74 -20.13
N ALA A 58 5.16 -13.44 -19.55
CA ALA A 58 5.14 -13.77 -18.13
C ALA A 58 5.36 -12.51 -17.28
N ASP A 59 6.19 -11.58 -17.73
CA ASP A 59 6.36 -10.27 -17.11
C ASP A 59 5.04 -9.47 -17.06
N CYS A 60 4.32 -9.39 -18.20
CA CYS A 60 2.99 -8.78 -18.25
C CYS A 60 2.01 -9.44 -17.27
N TRP A 61 2.02 -10.77 -17.15
CA TRP A 61 1.21 -11.49 -16.16
C TRP A 61 1.58 -11.14 -14.72
N THR A 62 2.88 -10.94 -14.42
CA THR A 62 3.33 -10.50 -13.10
C THR A 62 2.68 -9.16 -12.73
N TYR A 63 2.68 -8.18 -13.64
CA TYR A 63 1.97 -6.91 -13.41
C TYR A 63 0.45 -7.07 -13.26
N ALA A 64 -0.19 -7.89 -14.10
CA ALA A 64 -1.64 -8.11 -14.05
C ALA A 64 -2.08 -8.77 -12.73
N ILE A 65 -1.32 -9.75 -12.23
CA ILE A 65 -1.57 -10.36 -10.92
C ILE A 65 -1.38 -9.33 -9.81
N GLY A 66 -0.31 -8.52 -9.90
CA GLY A 66 -0.05 -7.44 -8.96
C GLY A 66 -1.21 -6.45 -8.86
N SER A 67 -1.77 -6.02 -10.01
CA SER A 67 -2.85 -5.03 -10.05
C SER A 67 -4.15 -5.56 -9.45
N VAL A 68 -4.41 -6.87 -9.54
CA VAL A 68 -5.54 -7.51 -8.88
C VAL A 68 -5.40 -7.41 -7.36
N PHE A 69 -4.22 -7.73 -6.80
CA PHE A 69 -3.98 -7.60 -5.37
C PHE A 69 -4.17 -6.16 -4.87
N PHE A 70 -3.66 -5.17 -5.60
CA PHE A 70 -3.90 -3.75 -5.30
C PHE A 70 -5.39 -3.41 -5.27
N THR A 71 -6.18 -3.93 -6.22
CA THR A 71 -7.63 -3.67 -6.26
C THR A 71 -8.37 -4.33 -5.10
N LEU A 72 -8.02 -5.57 -4.76
CA LEU A 72 -8.59 -6.25 -3.60
C LEU A 72 -8.26 -5.51 -2.30
N ALA A 73 -7.02 -5.01 -2.16
CA ALA A 73 -6.60 -4.23 -1.00
C ALA A 73 -7.40 -2.92 -0.89
N ALA A 74 -7.48 -2.15 -1.99
CA ALA A 74 -8.20 -0.88 -2.04
C ALA A 74 -9.72 -1.07 -1.80
N LEU A 75 -10.31 -2.12 -2.38
CA LEU A 75 -11.71 -2.46 -2.14
C LEU A 75 -11.95 -2.77 -0.66
N LEU A 76 -11.10 -3.60 -0.05
CA LEU A 76 -11.21 -3.94 1.36
C LEU A 76 -11.06 -2.70 2.26
N GLN A 77 -10.14 -1.77 1.93
CA GLN A 77 -10.03 -0.48 2.64
C GLN A 77 -11.30 0.37 2.54
N VAL A 78 -11.93 0.43 1.35
CA VAL A 78 -13.21 1.13 1.17
C VAL A 78 -14.32 0.46 1.99
N LEU A 79 -14.40 -0.87 1.97
CA LEU A 79 -15.39 -1.63 2.76
C LEU A 79 -15.21 -1.45 4.28
N ILE A 80 -13.96 -1.38 4.75
CA ILE A 80 -13.63 -1.04 6.14
C ILE A 80 -14.10 0.39 6.46
N SER A 81 -13.82 1.34 5.57
CA SER A 81 -14.19 2.76 5.75
C SER A 81 -15.71 2.96 5.77
N LEU A 82 -16.45 2.16 5.00
CA LEU A 82 -17.92 2.12 5.00
C LEU A 82 -18.50 1.39 6.22
N GLY A 83 -17.67 0.71 7.02
CA GLY A 83 -18.10 -0.10 8.16
C GLY A 83 -18.76 -1.43 7.79
N VAL A 84 -18.69 -1.84 6.51
CA VAL A 84 -19.17 -3.14 6.02
C VAL A 84 -18.30 -4.27 6.58
N VAL A 85 -16.99 -4.06 6.59
CA VAL A 85 -16.02 -4.97 7.22
C VAL A 85 -15.49 -4.31 8.49
N ARG A 86 -15.52 -5.03 9.61
CA ARG A 86 -14.95 -4.53 10.86
C ARG A 86 -13.43 -4.72 10.84
N ALA A 87 -12.69 -3.63 10.91
CA ALA A 87 -11.32 -3.69 11.41
C ALA A 87 -11.40 -3.93 12.93
N GLU A 88 -11.02 -5.12 13.40
CA GLU A 88 -10.97 -5.38 14.84
C GLU A 88 -9.94 -4.45 15.50
N ALA A 89 -10.31 -3.80 16.60
CA ALA A 89 -9.65 -2.60 17.10
C ALA A 89 -8.14 -2.74 17.41
N ARG A 90 -7.41 -1.62 17.28
CA ARG A 90 -6.12 -1.34 17.95
C ARG A 90 -6.35 -1.30 19.49
N PRO A 91 -5.47 -1.84 20.35
CA PRO A 91 -5.61 -1.67 21.78
C PRO A 91 -5.23 -0.24 22.25
N LEU A 92 -6.17 0.39 22.96
CA LEU A 92 -6.01 1.33 24.09
C LEU A 92 -5.14 2.60 23.93
N ALA A 93 -5.52 3.45 22.98
CA ALA A 93 -5.37 4.93 23.03
C ALA A 93 -6.25 5.60 21.94
N ALA A 94 -6.60 4.84 20.90
CA ALA A 94 -7.41 5.26 19.76
C ALA A 94 -8.94 5.26 20.00
N ALA A 95 -9.40 5.17 21.25
CA ALA A 95 -10.83 5.22 21.59
C ALA A 95 -11.49 6.58 21.28
N ARG A 96 -10.71 7.60 20.89
CA ARG A 96 -11.23 8.90 20.42
C ARG A 96 -11.55 8.95 18.92
N TRP A 97 -11.22 7.90 18.15
CA TRP A 97 -11.48 7.84 16.70
C TRP A 97 -12.84 7.20 16.35
N ARG A 98 -13.52 6.59 17.34
CA ARG A 98 -14.75 5.79 17.16
C ARG A 98 -16.05 6.58 17.27
N HIS A 99 -16.05 7.85 16.87
CA HIS A 99 -17.30 8.56 16.60
C HIS A 99 -17.49 8.71 15.08
N HIS A 100 -18.49 7.97 14.60
CA HIS A 100 -19.15 8.01 13.29
C HIS A 100 -18.69 6.96 12.26
N VAL A 101 -19.26 5.76 12.42
CA VAL A 101 -19.69 4.94 11.29
C VAL A 101 -20.73 5.76 10.52
N ARG A 102 -20.52 5.92 9.21
CA ARG A 102 -21.11 6.93 8.29
C ARG A 102 -20.42 8.31 8.37
N ALA A 103 -19.36 8.49 7.59
CA ALA A 103 -18.82 9.82 7.32
C ALA A 103 -18.31 9.89 5.87
N LEU A 104 -19.23 10.18 4.95
CA LEU A 104 -18.93 10.59 3.56
C LEU A 104 -18.08 11.89 3.51
N ASP A 105 -17.90 12.56 4.66
CA ASP A 105 -17.20 13.85 4.81
C ASP A 105 -15.73 13.73 5.24
N ARG A 106 -15.11 12.54 5.22
CA ARG A 106 -13.69 12.38 5.63
C ARG A 106 -12.76 12.26 4.42
N PRO A 107 -11.62 12.99 4.38
CA PRO A 107 -10.61 12.88 3.33
C PRO A 107 -10.16 11.44 3.06
N ALA A 108 -10.14 10.60 4.10
CA ALA A 108 -9.80 9.18 3.99
C ALA A 108 -10.76 8.37 3.08
N TRP A 109 -12.06 8.70 3.06
CA TRP A 109 -13.02 8.02 2.18
C TRP A 109 -12.78 8.38 0.71
N TRP A 110 -12.52 9.67 0.42
CA TRP A 110 -12.17 10.13 -0.91
C TRP A 110 -10.82 9.56 -1.36
N ALA A 111 -9.81 9.53 -0.48
CA ALA A 111 -8.52 8.90 -0.76
C ALA A 111 -8.70 7.43 -1.16
N GLY A 112 -9.42 6.64 -0.36
CA GLY A 112 -9.68 5.23 -0.66
C GLY A 112 -10.49 5.00 -1.95
N THR A 113 -11.52 5.82 -2.19
CA THR A 113 -12.36 5.70 -3.39
C THR A 113 -11.60 6.06 -4.67
N VAL A 114 -10.85 7.16 -4.65
CA VAL A 114 -10.01 7.58 -5.78
C VAL A 114 -8.90 6.55 -6.02
N GLN A 115 -8.28 6.02 -4.96
CA GLN A 115 -7.29 4.95 -5.08
C GLN A 115 -7.89 3.69 -5.72
N LEU A 116 -9.07 3.25 -5.29
CA LEU A 116 -9.77 2.11 -5.89
C LEU A 116 -10.09 2.33 -7.37
N ALA A 117 -10.54 3.53 -7.76
CA ALA A 117 -10.72 3.85 -9.16
C ALA A 117 -9.40 3.76 -9.95
N GLY A 118 -8.30 4.24 -9.35
CA GLY A 118 -6.96 4.11 -9.90
C GLY A 118 -6.52 2.65 -10.08
N THR A 119 -6.77 1.76 -9.11
CA THR A 119 -6.40 0.35 -9.23
C THR A 119 -7.20 -0.37 -10.32
N VAL A 120 -8.47 -0.01 -10.52
CA VAL A 120 -9.28 -0.53 -11.63
C VAL A 120 -8.68 -0.11 -12.97
N LEU A 121 -8.28 1.15 -13.12
CA LEU A 121 -7.60 1.63 -14.33
C LEU A 121 -6.27 0.90 -14.56
N PHE A 122 -5.48 0.66 -13.51
CA PHE A 122 -4.28 -0.17 -13.63
C PHE A 122 -4.59 -1.59 -14.08
N ASN A 123 -5.68 -2.22 -13.63
CA ASN A 123 -6.09 -3.52 -14.17
C ASN A 123 -6.41 -3.44 -15.65
N VAL A 124 -7.16 -2.43 -16.09
CA VAL A 124 -7.45 -2.26 -17.52
C VAL A 124 -6.15 -2.18 -18.32
N SER A 125 -5.17 -1.39 -17.84
CA SER A 125 -3.86 -1.25 -18.48
C SER A 125 -3.07 -2.57 -18.51
N THR A 126 -2.88 -3.22 -17.35
CA THR A 126 -2.04 -4.42 -17.22
C THR A 126 -2.63 -5.63 -17.94
N PHE A 127 -3.96 -5.79 -17.95
CA PHE A 127 -4.61 -6.84 -18.74
C PHE A 127 -4.59 -6.53 -20.24
N ALA A 128 -4.73 -5.27 -20.66
CA ALA A 128 -4.58 -4.90 -22.06
C ALA A 128 -3.15 -5.18 -22.58
N ALA A 129 -2.13 -4.98 -21.74
CA ALA A 129 -0.74 -5.25 -22.09
C ALA A 129 -0.44 -6.73 -22.35
N LEU A 130 -1.35 -7.66 -22.00
CA LEU A 130 -1.21 -9.08 -22.33
C LEU A 130 -1.43 -9.36 -23.82
N ASP A 131 -2.10 -8.46 -24.54
CA ASP A 131 -2.33 -8.58 -25.97
C ASP A 131 -1.14 -8.02 -26.75
N ALA A 132 -0.26 -8.91 -27.21
CA ALA A 132 0.89 -8.54 -28.02
C ALA A 132 0.54 -8.10 -29.45
N SER A 133 -0.73 -8.18 -29.87
CA SER A 133 -1.19 -7.84 -31.21
C SER A 133 -1.77 -6.43 -31.35
N LEU A 134 -1.75 -5.64 -30.27
CA LEU A 134 -2.27 -4.27 -30.28
C LEU A 134 -1.52 -3.38 -31.27
N THR A 135 -2.28 -2.61 -32.04
CA THR A 135 -1.72 -1.50 -32.80
C THR A 135 -1.18 -0.41 -31.86
N LEU A 136 -0.29 0.45 -32.33
CA LEU A 136 0.25 1.57 -31.54
C LEU A 136 -0.85 2.44 -30.92
N ASP A 137 -1.89 2.74 -31.72
CA ASP A 137 -3.02 3.55 -31.33
C ASP A 137 -3.90 2.85 -30.29
N GLU A 138 -4.04 1.52 -30.37
CA GLU A 138 -4.69 0.73 -29.32
C GLU A 138 -3.84 0.64 -28.05
N ALA A 139 -2.53 0.45 -28.16
CA ALA A 139 -1.63 0.45 -26.99
C ALA A 139 -1.66 1.80 -26.27
N GLN A 140 -1.67 2.92 -27.00
CA GLN A 140 -1.85 4.24 -26.42
C GLN A 140 -3.17 4.39 -25.65
N ARG A 141 -4.28 3.88 -26.19
CA ARG A 141 -5.60 4.01 -25.55
C ARG A 141 -5.89 3.00 -24.46
N ARG A 142 -5.46 1.76 -24.62
CA ARG A 142 -5.83 0.63 -23.74
C ARG A 142 -4.77 0.31 -22.70
N VAL A 143 -3.50 0.63 -22.96
CA VAL A 143 -2.39 0.39 -22.03
C VAL A 143 -1.97 1.70 -21.37
N TRP A 144 -1.49 2.66 -22.15
CA TRP A 144 -0.89 3.88 -21.60
C TRP A 144 -1.92 4.83 -20.96
N ALA A 145 -3.03 5.15 -21.64
CA ALA A 145 -4.01 6.09 -21.11
C ALA A 145 -4.60 5.68 -19.74
N PRO A 146 -5.05 4.42 -19.54
CA PRO A 146 -5.51 4.00 -18.22
C PRO A 146 -4.38 3.95 -17.18
N ASP A 147 -3.15 3.61 -17.55
CA ASP A 147 -1.99 3.70 -16.65
C ASP A 147 -1.74 5.14 -16.17
N ALA A 148 -1.74 6.09 -17.10
CA ALA A 148 -1.56 7.51 -16.78
C ALA A 148 -2.69 8.05 -15.89
N LEU A 149 -3.95 7.72 -16.20
CA LEU A 149 -5.10 8.11 -15.39
C LEU A 149 -5.09 7.44 -14.00
N GLY A 150 -4.69 6.17 -13.93
CA GLY A 150 -4.51 5.44 -12.66
C GLY A 150 -3.44 6.08 -11.79
N SER A 151 -2.32 6.49 -12.40
CA SER A 151 -1.23 7.20 -11.73
C SER A 151 -1.67 8.57 -11.19
N VAL A 152 -2.46 9.33 -11.95
CA VAL A 152 -3.06 10.59 -11.47
C VAL A 152 -3.99 10.33 -10.29
N ALA A 153 -4.85 9.30 -10.36
CA ALA A 153 -5.73 8.93 -9.26
C ALA A 153 -4.93 8.57 -8.00
N PHE A 154 -3.86 7.78 -8.12
CA PHE A 154 -2.97 7.45 -7.00
C PHE A 154 -2.31 8.68 -6.39
N LEU A 155 -1.84 9.63 -7.21
CA LEU A 155 -1.25 10.86 -6.72
C LEU A 155 -2.26 11.71 -5.94
N VAL A 156 -3.49 11.85 -6.46
CA VAL A 156 -4.59 12.55 -5.77
C VAL A 156 -4.95 11.86 -4.47
N ALA A 157 -5.10 10.53 -4.48
CA ALA A 157 -5.42 9.75 -3.29
C ALA A 157 -4.33 9.89 -2.20
N SER A 158 -3.06 9.78 -2.59
CA SER A 158 -1.92 9.95 -1.67
C SER A 158 -1.82 11.37 -1.12
N ALA A 159 -2.11 12.40 -1.94
CA ALA A 159 -2.16 13.79 -1.46
C ALA A 159 -3.27 14.00 -0.43
N LEU A 160 -4.47 13.45 -0.67
CA LEU A 160 -5.59 13.48 0.28
C LEU A 160 -5.26 12.76 1.59
N ALA A 161 -4.61 11.59 1.51
CA ALA A 161 -4.19 10.83 2.68
C ALA A 161 -3.10 11.57 3.49
N PHE A 162 -2.13 12.18 2.81
CA PHE A 162 -1.05 12.93 3.45
C PHE A 162 -1.58 14.20 4.16
N ALA A 163 -2.53 14.90 3.52
CA ALA A 163 -3.22 16.07 4.06
C ALA A 163 -3.89 15.84 5.42
N ASP A 164 -4.37 14.61 5.65
CA ASP A 164 -5.08 14.22 6.86
C ASP A 164 -4.11 14.00 8.04
N VAL A 165 -2.89 13.53 7.77
CA VAL A 165 -1.92 13.13 8.80
C VAL A 165 -0.83 14.16 9.07
N ALA A 166 -0.55 15.06 8.13
CA ALA A 166 0.49 16.08 8.23
C ALA A 166 -0.13 17.47 8.47
N ARG A 167 -0.51 17.79 9.71
CA ARG A 167 -0.83 19.18 10.11
C ARG A 167 0.11 19.71 11.19
N PRO A 168 0.81 20.85 10.95
CA PRO A 168 0.93 21.57 9.67
C PRO A 168 1.62 20.71 8.58
N TRP A 169 1.34 20.98 7.30
CA TRP A 169 1.72 20.17 6.13
C TRP A 169 3.23 19.99 5.91
N VAL A 170 4.04 20.72 6.66
CA VAL A 170 5.52 20.70 6.62
C VAL A 170 6.10 20.10 7.91
N ALA A 171 5.28 19.46 8.75
CA ALA A 171 5.77 18.82 9.97
C ALA A 171 6.55 17.53 9.65
N TRP A 172 7.83 17.51 10.02
CA TRP A 172 8.69 16.33 9.94
C TRP A 172 8.39 15.38 11.12
N ARG A 173 7.77 14.23 10.86
CA ARG A 173 7.37 13.26 11.89
C ARG A 173 7.73 11.80 11.54
N PRO A 174 9.02 11.49 11.28
CA PRO A 174 9.42 10.15 10.83
C PRO A 174 9.20 9.03 11.86
N ARG A 175 8.98 9.39 13.14
CA ARG A 175 8.66 8.42 14.21
C ARG A 175 7.16 8.08 14.28
N ASP A 176 6.30 8.83 13.59
CA ASP A 176 4.88 8.52 13.48
C ASP A 176 4.67 7.58 12.29
N LEU A 177 4.26 6.33 12.56
CA LEU A 177 4.03 5.32 11.53
C LEU A 177 2.99 5.77 10.50
N THR A 178 1.96 6.51 10.91
CA THR A 178 0.91 6.99 10.01
C THR A 178 1.47 8.02 9.03
N TRP A 179 2.32 8.93 9.52
CA TRP A 179 3.03 9.90 8.70
C TRP A 179 4.04 9.21 7.76
N ALA A 180 4.80 8.23 8.26
CA ALA A 180 5.78 7.50 7.46
C ALA A 180 5.12 6.74 6.30
N VAL A 181 4.03 6.02 6.57
CA VAL A 181 3.27 5.28 5.55
C VAL A 181 2.65 6.24 4.53
N ALA A 182 2.03 7.33 4.96
CA ALA A 182 1.46 8.32 4.05
C ALA A 182 2.53 8.97 3.16
N THR A 183 3.71 9.27 3.72
CA THR A 183 4.86 9.82 2.98
C THR A 183 5.38 8.82 1.95
N LEU A 184 5.56 7.56 2.32
CA LEU A 184 6.00 6.50 1.41
C LEU A 184 5.01 6.31 0.27
N ASN A 185 3.71 6.30 0.55
CA ASN A 185 2.68 6.23 -0.49
C ASN A 185 2.72 7.46 -1.42
N LEU A 186 2.91 8.67 -0.88
CA LEU A 186 3.03 9.87 -1.71
C LEU A 186 4.27 9.83 -2.61
N VAL A 187 5.43 9.49 -2.07
CA VAL A 187 6.67 9.34 -2.85
C VAL A 187 6.50 8.25 -3.91
N GLY A 188 5.89 7.12 -3.55
CA GLY A 188 5.63 6.03 -4.48
C GLY A 188 4.69 6.42 -5.62
N SER A 189 3.61 7.16 -5.31
CA SER A 189 2.69 7.69 -6.31
C SER A 189 3.35 8.70 -7.26
N VAL A 190 4.27 9.53 -6.75
CA VAL A 190 5.05 10.44 -7.60
C VAL A 190 5.95 9.64 -8.55
N ALA A 191 6.65 8.61 -8.04
CA ALA A 191 7.51 7.75 -8.87
C ALA A 191 6.72 7.00 -9.96
N PHE A 192 5.54 6.47 -9.63
CA PHE A 192 4.62 5.90 -10.62
C PHE A 192 4.13 6.94 -11.65
N GLY A 193 3.82 8.17 -11.21
CA GLY A 193 3.46 9.25 -12.13
C GLY A 193 4.58 9.61 -13.11
N VAL A 194 5.82 9.64 -12.64
CA VAL A 194 7.01 9.81 -13.52
C VAL A 194 7.12 8.64 -14.50
N SER A 195 6.91 7.41 -14.02
CA SER A 195 6.91 6.21 -14.87
C SER A 195 5.88 6.32 -16.00
N ALA A 196 4.63 6.70 -15.69
CA ALA A 196 3.58 6.84 -16.69
C ALA A 196 3.88 7.91 -17.76
N VAL A 197 4.56 9.00 -17.39
CA VAL A 197 5.01 10.03 -18.36
C VAL A 197 6.12 9.47 -19.26
N ALA A 198 7.05 8.72 -18.69
CA ALA A 198 8.15 8.06 -19.41
C ALA A 198 7.66 6.90 -20.31
N ALA A 199 6.58 6.23 -19.92
CA ALA A 199 5.95 5.15 -20.67
C ALA A 199 5.07 5.62 -21.83
N LYS A 200 5.01 6.92 -22.13
CA LYS A 200 4.22 7.41 -23.26
C LYS A 200 4.83 6.93 -24.58
N TYR A 201 4.03 6.28 -25.42
CA TYR A 201 4.47 5.88 -26.75
C TYR A 201 4.78 7.09 -27.65
N VAL A 202 5.92 7.05 -28.32
CA VAL A 202 6.33 8.01 -29.36
C VAL A 202 5.93 7.49 -30.75
N PRO A 203 5.95 8.33 -31.81
CA PRO A 203 5.50 7.92 -33.15
C PRO A 203 6.24 6.71 -33.75
N SER A 204 7.46 6.40 -33.28
CA SER A 204 8.20 5.20 -33.68
C SER A 204 7.61 3.89 -33.13
N GLY A 205 6.65 3.96 -32.19
CA GLY A 205 6.05 2.80 -31.52
C GLY A 205 6.75 2.39 -30.22
N GLU A 206 7.91 2.98 -29.93
CA GLU A 206 8.66 2.75 -28.69
C GLU A 206 8.10 3.60 -27.53
N LEU A 207 8.46 3.22 -26.29
CA LEU A 207 8.24 4.06 -25.11
C LEU A 207 9.19 5.26 -25.17
N ARG A 208 8.72 6.43 -24.70
CA ARG A 208 9.53 7.65 -24.63
C ARG A 208 10.83 7.46 -23.86
N ASP A 209 10.77 6.77 -22.72
CA ASP A 209 11.94 6.37 -21.94
C ASP A 209 11.60 5.10 -21.14
N ALA A 210 11.91 3.94 -21.70
CA ALA A 210 11.63 2.65 -21.05
C ALA A 210 12.42 2.45 -19.75
N ALA A 211 13.64 3.00 -19.67
CA ALA A 211 14.48 2.87 -18.48
C ALA A 211 13.91 3.68 -17.32
N LEU A 212 13.48 4.92 -17.59
CA LEU A 212 12.83 5.78 -16.60
C LEU A 212 11.45 5.25 -16.20
N ALA A 213 10.70 4.66 -17.13
CA ALA A 213 9.45 3.96 -16.83
C ALA A 213 9.68 2.84 -15.80
N ASN A 214 10.60 1.91 -16.10
CA ASN A 214 10.91 0.82 -15.19
C ASN A 214 11.47 1.32 -13.85
N LEU A 215 12.35 2.32 -13.85
CA LEU A 215 12.88 2.89 -12.61
C LEU A 215 11.78 3.50 -11.75
N GLY A 216 10.87 4.28 -12.33
CA GLY A 216 9.76 4.90 -11.61
C GLY A 216 8.82 3.85 -11.02
N THR A 217 8.50 2.81 -11.79
CA THR A 217 7.69 1.67 -11.33
C THR A 217 8.37 0.91 -10.19
N PHE A 218 9.68 0.65 -10.31
CA PHE A 218 10.46 -0.05 -9.29
C PHE A 218 10.49 0.75 -7.98
N VAL A 219 10.86 2.03 -8.04
CA VAL A 219 10.90 2.93 -6.87
C VAL A 219 9.52 3.06 -6.24
N GLY A 220 8.47 3.21 -7.07
CA GLY A 220 7.08 3.25 -6.63
C GLY A 220 6.68 1.98 -5.89
N GLY A 221 6.95 0.81 -6.48
CA GLY A 221 6.68 -0.49 -5.90
C GLY A 221 7.42 -0.71 -4.58
N VAL A 222 8.70 -0.33 -4.47
CA VAL A 222 9.45 -0.42 -3.21
C VAL A 222 8.84 0.47 -2.14
N CYS A 223 8.46 1.71 -2.47
CA CYS A 223 7.83 2.62 -1.50
C CYS A 223 6.51 2.04 -0.97
N PHE A 224 5.65 1.52 -1.85
CA PHE A 224 4.40 0.87 -1.45
C PHE A 224 4.62 -0.41 -0.66
N LEU A 225 5.63 -1.21 -1.01
CA LEU A 225 5.98 -2.43 -0.29
C LEU A 225 6.42 -2.11 1.15
N VAL A 226 7.33 -1.14 1.32
CA VAL A 226 7.76 -0.71 2.66
C VAL A 226 6.58 -0.14 3.44
N GLY A 227 5.73 0.69 2.82
CA GLY A 227 4.52 1.21 3.45
C GLY A 227 3.56 0.10 3.89
N ALA A 228 3.37 -0.93 3.07
CA ALA A 228 2.51 -2.08 3.37
C ALA A 228 3.07 -2.92 4.53
N VAL A 229 4.39 -3.17 4.56
CA VAL A 229 5.03 -3.90 5.66
C VAL A 229 4.91 -3.13 6.98
N LEU A 230 5.05 -1.81 6.97
CA LEU A 230 4.86 -0.96 8.15
C LEU A 230 3.40 -0.93 8.66
N LEU A 231 2.43 -1.31 7.83
CA LEU A 231 1.01 -1.41 8.21
C LEU A 231 0.64 -2.75 8.87
N VAL A 232 1.53 -3.76 8.84
CA VAL A 232 1.27 -5.05 9.49
C VAL A 232 1.10 -4.82 10.99
N PRO A 233 -0.06 -5.16 11.60
CA PRO A 233 -0.32 -4.83 13.00
C PRO A 233 0.60 -5.57 13.97
N ASP A 234 1.33 -4.84 14.81
CA ASP A 234 1.98 -5.38 16.01
C ASP A 234 1.00 -5.40 17.18
N GLN A 235 0.80 -6.57 17.79
CA GLN A 235 0.02 -6.69 19.02
C GLN A 235 0.84 -6.17 20.21
N GLN A 236 0.33 -5.15 20.90
CA GLN A 236 0.78 -4.74 22.23
C GLN A 236 -0.27 -5.19 23.28
N GLU A 237 0.11 -6.23 24.03
CA GLU A 237 -0.41 -6.74 25.31
C GLU A 237 -1.91 -6.98 25.59
N GLN A 238 -2.20 -8.22 26.00
CA GLN A 238 -3.36 -8.58 26.84
C GLN A 238 -3.17 -7.99 28.24
N ARG A 239 -3.99 -7.01 28.64
CA ARG A 239 -4.16 -6.72 30.07
C ARG A 239 -4.88 -7.90 30.73
N ALA A 240 -4.23 -8.54 31.69
CA ALA A 240 -4.88 -9.51 32.57
C ALA A 240 -6.10 -8.86 33.26
N PRO A 241 -7.21 -9.58 33.45
CA PRO A 241 -8.33 -9.07 34.23
C PRO A 241 -7.84 -8.82 35.66
N THR A 242 -7.99 -7.58 36.14
CA THR A 242 -7.87 -7.26 37.55
C THR A 242 -8.90 -8.10 38.30
N GLY A 243 -8.41 -9.02 39.14
CA GLY A 243 -9.21 -9.77 40.10
C GLY A 243 -9.78 -8.88 41.20
#